data_AF-A0A7X8H7M0-F1
#
_entry.id   AF-A0A7X8H7M0-F1
#
_cell.length_a   1.000
_cell.length_b   1.000
_cell.length_c   1.000
_cell.angle_alpha   90.00
_cell.angle_beta   90.00
_cell.angle_gamma   90.00
#
_symmetry.space_group_name_H-M   'P 1'
#
loop_
_entity.id
_entity.type
_entity.pdbx_description
1 polymer ?
#
loop_
_entity_poly.entity_id
_entity_poly.type
_entity_poly.pdbx_seq_one_letter_code
_entity_poly.pdbx_strand_id
1 'polypeptide(L)'
;MKALCIIILILIILVALFIVGIQIKPRPFPPYPRSIKSVFNTIPLPNGLPKPVERFYKLVYGENIPVIESAVVSGRLRLRFMGITFPGRFRFVHETGKGYRHYIETTLLGFPIMK
;
A
#
# COMPACT_ATOMS: atom_id res chain seq x y z
N MET A 1 -47.87 11.54 -0.32
CA MET A 1 -47.45 10.28 0.36
C MET A 1 -46.60 9.39 -0.53
N LYS A 2 -47.07 8.97 -1.72
CA LYS A 2 -46.30 8.11 -2.65
C LYS A 2 -44.90 8.66 -3.00
N ALA A 3 -44.81 9.94 -3.37
CA ALA A 3 -43.53 10.57 -3.71
C ALA A 3 -42.55 10.59 -2.52
N LEU A 4 -43.04 10.89 -1.31
CA LEU A 4 -42.24 10.87 -0.10
C LEU A 4 -41.70 9.46 0.19
N CYS A 5 -42.54 8.43 0.07
CA CYS A 5 -42.12 7.03 0.21
C CYS A 5 -41.03 6.64 -0.80
N ILE A 6 -41.15 7.09 -2.06
CA ILE A 6 -40.15 6.84 -3.11
C ILE A 6 -38.82 7.51 -2.74
N ILE A 7 -38.84 8.77 -2.30
CA ILE A 7 -37.63 9.50 -1.90
C ILE A 7 -36.93 8.80 -0.74
N ILE A 8 -37.69 8.39 0.29
CA ILE A 8 -37.14 7.66 1.44
C ILE A 8 -36.52 6.34 1.00
N LEU A 9 -37.20 5.59 0.13
CA LEU A 9 -36.68 4.32 -0.40
C LEU A 9 -35.35 4.52 -1.14
N ILE A 10 -35.27 5.54 -2.00
CA ILE A 10 -34.03 5.87 -2.73
C ILE A 10 -32.90 6.20 -1.75
N LEU A 11 -33.17 7.00 -0.72
CA LEU A 11 -32.17 7.36 0.28
C LEU A 11 -31.65 6.14 1.05
N ILE A 12 -32.55 5.22 1.44
CA ILE A 12 -32.18 3.97 2.11
C ILE A 12 -31.27 3.13 1.22
N ILE A 13 -31.61 3.00 -0.07
CA ILE A 13 -30.80 2.25 -1.04
C ILE A 13 -29.41 2.88 -1.17
N LEU A 14 -29.30 4.20 -1.25
CA LEU A 14 -28.02 4.90 -1.35
C LEU A 14 -27.14 4.69 -0.10
N VAL A 15 -27.73 4.79 1.10
CA VAL A 15 -27.01 4.52 2.35
C VAL A 15 -26.55 3.07 2.43
N ALA A 16 -27.41 2.12 2.05
CA ALA A 16 -27.05 0.70 2.02
C ALA A 16 -25.89 0.44 1.04
N LEU A 17 -25.94 1.00 -0.18
CA LEU A 17 -24.87 0.90 -1.17
C LEU A 17 -23.57 1.52 -0.66
N PHE A 18 -23.63 2.64 0.05
CA PHE A 18 -22.46 3.26 0.65
C PHE A 18 -21.81 2.35 1.71
N ILE A 19 -22.61 1.80 2.64
CA ILE A 19 -22.14 0.91 3.70
C ILE A 19 -21.54 -0.38 3.12
N VAL A 20 -22.20 -0.99 2.15
CA VAL A 20 -21.66 -2.16 1.43
C VAL A 20 -20.38 -1.76 0.71
N GLY A 21 -20.38 -0.61 0.04
CA GLY A 21 -19.25 -0.12 -0.75
C GLY A 21 -17.96 0.07 0.04
N ILE A 22 -18.03 0.53 1.29
CA ILE A 22 -16.84 0.67 2.16
C ILE A 22 -16.34 -0.67 2.75
N GLN A 23 -17.10 -1.76 2.59
CA GLN A 23 -16.68 -3.11 2.99
C GLN A 23 -16.00 -3.88 1.85
N ILE A 24 -16.23 -3.47 0.59
CA ILE A 24 -15.63 -4.13 -0.58
C ILE A 24 -14.11 -3.90 -0.60
N LYS A 25 -13.34 -4.99 -0.64
CA LYS A 25 -11.88 -4.95 -0.79
C LYS A 25 -11.51 -4.52 -2.22
N PRO A 26 -10.64 -3.52 -2.40
CA PRO A 26 -10.23 -3.10 -3.73
C PRO A 26 -9.42 -4.19 -4.43
N ARG A 27 -9.49 -4.22 -5.76
CA ARG A 27 -8.57 -5.05 -6.57
C ARG A 27 -7.13 -4.58 -6.31
N PRO A 28 -6.15 -5.49 -6.25
CA PRO A 28 -4.76 -5.09 -6.07
C PRO A 28 -4.32 -4.25 -7.28
N PHE A 29 -3.26 -3.45 -7.13
CA PHE A 29 -2.66 -2.84 -8.32
C PHE A 29 -2.14 -3.94 -9.27
N PRO A 30 -2.13 -3.70 -10.59
CA PRO A 30 -1.45 -4.58 -11.53
C PRO A 30 -0.01 -4.84 -11.08
N PRO A 31 0.55 -6.04 -11.28
CA PRO A 31 1.94 -6.33 -10.96
C PRO A 31 2.87 -5.25 -11.50
N TYR A 32 3.92 -4.90 -10.74
CA TYR A 32 4.89 -3.94 -11.23
C TYR A 32 5.63 -4.56 -12.43
N PRO A 33 5.75 -3.87 -13.57
CA PRO A 33 6.20 -4.48 -14.83
C PRO A 33 7.69 -4.85 -14.84
N ARG A 34 8.44 -4.51 -13.80
CA ARG A 34 9.85 -4.86 -13.66
C ARG A 34 9.99 -6.22 -12.97
N SER A 35 10.75 -7.13 -13.58
CA SER A 35 11.08 -8.39 -12.94
C SER A 35 11.88 -8.14 -11.66
N ILE A 36 11.53 -8.89 -10.61
CA ILE A 36 12.37 -8.98 -9.42
C ILE A 36 13.67 -9.65 -9.88
N LYS A 37 14.82 -8.98 -9.70
CA LYS A 37 16.11 -9.61 -9.94
C LYS A 37 16.19 -10.83 -9.00
N SER A 38 16.41 -12.03 -9.54
CA SER A 38 16.57 -13.25 -8.75
C SER A 38 17.90 -13.28 -7.99
N VAL A 39 18.86 -12.44 -8.42
CA VAL A 39 20.19 -12.31 -7.82
C VAL A 39 20.41 -10.84 -7.47
N PHE A 40 20.74 -10.59 -6.20
CA PHE A 40 21.16 -9.28 -5.73
C PHE A 40 22.68 -9.19 -5.79
N ASN A 41 23.18 -8.01 -6.19
CA ASN A 41 24.58 -7.68 -5.94
C ASN A 41 24.77 -7.60 -4.42
N THR A 42 25.92 -8.04 -3.92
CA THR A 42 26.26 -7.98 -2.50
C THR A 42 27.55 -7.20 -2.29
N ILE A 43 27.71 -6.66 -1.09
CA ILE A 43 28.98 -6.13 -0.61
C ILE A 43 29.35 -6.84 0.69
N PRO A 44 30.66 -6.95 1.02
CA PRO A 44 31.06 -7.42 2.33
C PRO A 44 30.50 -6.49 3.42
N LEU A 45 30.21 -7.05 4.59
CA LEU A 45 29.78 -6.27 5.74
C LEU A 45 30.82 -5.18 6.06
N PRO A 46 30.43 -3.89 6.11
CA PRO A 46 31.36 -2.83 6.41
C PRO A 46 32.00 -2.98 7.80
N ASN A 47 33.31 -2.74 7.86
CA ASN A 47 34.04 -2.69 9.12
C ASN A 47 33.72 -1.39 9.89
N GLY A 48 33.94 -1.41 11.21
CA GLY A 48 33.78 -0.21 12.05
C GLY A 48 32.34 0.15 12.41
N LEU A 49 31.38 -0.74 12.14
CA LEU A 49 30.00 -0.58 12.60
C LEU A 49 29.93 -0.68 14.14
N PRO A 50 29.02 0.06 14.80
CA PRO A 50 28.76 -0.15 16.22
C PRO A 50 28.41 -1.62 16.51
N LYS A 51 28.93 -2.19 17.61
CA LYS A 51 28.77 -3.62 17.94
C LYS A 51 27.32 -4.16 17.81
N PRO A 52 26.26 -3.44 18.23
CA PRO A 52 24.89 -3.91 18.04
C PRO A 52 24.45 -3.98 16.58
N VAL A 53 24.92 -3.03 15.75
CA VAL A 53 24.62 -2.94 14.32
C VAL A 53 25.33 -4.06 13.57
N GLU A 54 26.62 -4.27 13.84
CA GLU A 54 27.39 -5.37 13.25
C GLU A 54 26.75 -6.73 13.57
N ARG A 55 26.38 -6.95 14.84
CA ARG A 55 25.69 -8.18 15.28
C ARG A 55 24.36 -8.38 14.55
N PHE A 56 23.56 -7.32 14.39
CA PHE A 56 22.29 -7.40 13.67
C PHE A 56 22.50 -7.83 12.22
N TYR A 57 23.40 -7.16 11.50
CA TYR A 57 23.64 -7.49 10.09
C TYR A 57 24.22 -8.90 9.90
N LYS A 58 25.16 -9.34 10.75
CA LYS A 58 25.67 -10.71 10.70
C LYS A 58 24.59 -11.75 10.95
N LEU A 59 23.67 -11.52 11.89
CA LEU A 59 22.58 -12.45 12.18
C LEU A 59 21.54 -12.50 11.05
N VAL A 60 21.24 -11.37 10.41
CA VAL A 60 20.17 -11.29 9.40
C VAL A 60 20.67 -11.64 8.00
N TYR A 61 21.89 -11.22 7.65
CA TYR A 61 22.43 -11.31 6.28
C TYR A 61 23.75 -12.08 6.19
N GLY A 62 24.43 -12.34 7.30
CA GLY A 62 25.76 -12.95 7.31
C GLY A 62 26.87 -11.95 6.97
N GLU A 63 27.91 -12.44 6.29
CA GLU A 63 29.10 -11.63 5.96
C GLU A 63 28.93 -10.78 4.68
N ASN A 64 27.91 -11.06 3.87
CA ASN A 64 27.64 -10.35 2.63
C ASN A 64 26.22 -9.77 2.64
N ILE A 65 26.11 -8.45 2.52
CA ILE A 65 24.83 -7.74 2.57
C ILE A 65 24.35 -7.41 1.15
N PRO A 66 23.04 -7.54 0.85
CA PRO A 66 22.50 -7.21 -0.47
C PRO A 66 22.45 -5.69 -0.70
N VAL A 67 22.83 -5.27 -1.90
CA VAL A 67 22.70 -3.89 -2.37
C VAL A 67 21.29 -3.69 -2.93
N ILE A 68 20.48 -2.91 -2.23
CA ILE A 68 19.12 -2.58 -2.64
C ILE A 68 19.10 -1.21 -3.34
N GLU A 69 19.00 -1.24 -4.66
CA GLU A 69 18.94 -0.02 -5.51
C GLU A 69 17.54 0.60 -5.52
N SER A 70 16.51 -0.22 -5.37
CA SER A 70 15.12 0.22 -5.39
C SER A 70 14.21 -0.76 -4.65
N ALA A 71 13.07 -0.25 -4.20
CA ALA A 71 12.02 -1.06 -3.58
C ALA A 71 10.65 -0.61 -4.08
N VAL A 72 9.81 -1.57 -4.46
CA VAL A 72 8.40 -1.33 -4.78
C VAL A 72 7.54 -2.15 -3.84
N VAL A 73 6.70 -1.47 -3.06
CA VAL A 73 5.77 -2.11 -2.13
C VAL A 73 4.36 -1.71 -2.54
N SER A 74 3.51 -2.68 -2.82
CA SER A 74 2.10 -2.42 -3.09
C SER A 74 1.20 -3.31 -2.25
N GLY A 75 0.08 -2.77 -1.83
CA GLY A 75 -0.84 -3.46 -0.96
C GLY A 75 -2.19 -2.80 -0.87
N ARG A 76 -2.99 -3.30 0.07
CA ARG A 76 -4.28 -2.74 0.46
C ARG A 76 -4.15 -2.09 1.83
N LEU A 77 -4.94 -1.07 2.08
CA LEU A 77 -4.99 -0.37 3.36
C LEU A 77 -6.41 0.03 3.71
N ARG A 78 -6.59 0.54 4.93
CA ARG A 78 -7.78 1.27 5.35
C ARG A 78 -7.34 2.68 5.70
N LEU A 79 -7.96 3.68 5.08
CA LEU A 79 -7.66 5.10 5.33
C LEU A 79 -8.88 5.73 6.00
N ARG A 80 -8.66 6.43 7.13
CA ARG A 80 -9.70 7.22 7.76
C ARG A 80 -9.65 8.64 7.22
N PHE A 81 -10.76 9.09 6.64
CA PHE A 81 -10.94 10.46 6.14
C PHE A 81 -12.28 11.00 6.64
N MET A 82 -12.26 12.16 7.30
CA MET A 82 -13.45 12.82 7.86
C MET A 82 -14.35 11.88 8.70
N GLY A 83 -13.73 11.04 9.54
CA GLY A 83 -14.43 10.09 10.41
C GLY A 83 -14.88 8.79 9.74
N ILE A 84 -14.86 8.70 8.41
CA ILE A 84 -15.23 7.48 7.66
C ILE A 84 -13.96 6.70 7.31
N THR A 85 -14.00 5.37 7.48
CA THR A 85 -12.87 4.50 7.15
C THR A 85 -13.11 3.83 5.80
N PHE A 86 -12.41 4.31 4.77
CA PHE A 86 -12.49 3.79 3.42
C PHE A 86 -11.49 2.65 3.21
N PRO A 87 -11.87 1.60 2.47
CA PRO A 87 -10.91 0.65 1.95
C PRO A 87 -10.09 1.34 0.85
N GLY A 88 -8.83 0.95 0.69
CA GLY A 88 -7.96 1.56 -0.29
C GLY A 88 -6.78 0.67 -0.67
N ARG A 89 -5.95 1.17 -1.56
CA ARG A 89 -4.74 0.49 -2.01
C ARG A 89 -3.62 1.50 -2.18
N PHE A 90 -2.39 1.01 -2.04
CA PHE A 90 -1.21 1.85 -2.15
C PHE A 90 -0.11 1.18 -2.99
N ARG A 91 0.76 2.02 -3.54
CA ARG A 91 2.02 1.65 -4.15
C ARG A 91 3.08 2.69 -3.77
N PHE A 92 4.12 2.23 -3.11
CA PHE A 92 5.29 3.00 -2.77
C PHE A 92 6.45 2.54 -3.64
N VAL A 93 7.18 3.50 -4.19
CA VAL A 93 8.36 3.29 -5.03
C VAL A 93 9.50 4.09 -4.42
N HIS A 94 10.56 3.40 -4.06
CA HIS A 94 11.79 4.01 -3.53
C HIS A 94 12.95 3.73 -4.48
N GLU A 95 13.77 4.74 -4.72
CA GLU A 95 15.02 4.65 -5.46
C GLU A 95 16.13 5.24 -4.60
N THR A 96 17.08 4.39 -4.20
CA THR A 96 18.11 4.73 -3.21
C THR A 96 18.94 5.92 -3.69
N GLY A 97 19.03 6.96 -2.87
CA GLY A 97 19.80 8.18 -3.18
C GLY A 97 19.18 9.11 -4.23
N LYS A 98 18.02 8.79 -4.80
CA LYS A 98 17.35 9.62 -5.82
C LYS A 98 16.00 10.14 -5.36
N GLY A 99 15.15 9.28 -4.80
CA GLY A 99 13.84 9.75 -4.37
C GLY A 99 12.87 8.67 -3.94
N TYR A 100 11.66 9.14 -3.67
CA TYR A 100 10.55 8.34 -3.18
C TYR A 100 9.25 8.86 -3.78
N ARG A 101 8.38 7.94 -4.20
CA ARG A 101 7.03 8.23 -4.67
C ARG A 101 6.04 7.35 -3.94
N HIS A 102 4.96 7.95 -3.48
CA HIS A 102 3.80 7.22 -2.98
C HIS A 102 2.59 7.49 -3.85
N TYR A 103 1.78 6.46 -4.00
CA TYR A 103 0.46 6.54 -4.59
C TYR A 103 -0.49 5.80 -3.68
N ILE A 104 -1.53 6.47 -3.20
CA ILE A 104 -2.54 5.92 -2.31
C ILE A 104 -3.87 6.25 -2.95
N GLU A 105 -4.81 5.32 -2.99
CA GLU A 105 -6.18 5.67 -3.37
C GLU A 105 -7.19 4.96 -2.50
N THR A 106 -8.25 5.67 -2.13
CA THR A 106 -9.40 5.10 -1.45
C THR A 106 -10.44 4.70 -2.48
N THR A 107 -11.20 3.66 -2.14
CA THR A 107 -12.22 3.10 -3.03
C THR A 107 -13.59 3.06 -2.38
N LEU A 108 -14.63 3.24 -3.18
CA LEU A 108 -16.01 2.94 -2.83
C LEU A 108 -16.56 1.98 -3.87
N LEU A 109 -17.17 0.87 -3.43
CA LEU A 109 -17.62 -0.21 -4.32
C LEU A 109 -16.49 -0.78 -5.22
N GLY A 110 -15.24 -0.66 -4.76
CA GLY A 110 -14.05 -1.07 -5.52
C GLY A 110 -13.56 -0.06 -6.57
N PHE A 111 -14.27 1.05 -6.79
CA PHE A 111 -13.86 2.12 -7.69
C PHE A 111 -13.06 3.20 -6.95
N PRO A 112 -11.99 3.76 -7.55
CA PRO A 112 -11.21 4.82 -6.92
C PRO A 112 -12.03 6.11 -6.84
N ILE A 113 -12.07 6.72 -5.66
CA ILE A 113 -12.79 7.98 -5.41
C ILE A 113 -11.89 9.13 -4.93
N MET A 114 -10.69 8.82 -4.43
CA MET A 114 -9.71 9.79 -3.95
C MET A 114 -8.31 9.21 -4.12
N LYS A 115 -7.33 10.04 -4.47
CA LYS A 115 -5.93 9.68 -4.77
C LYS A 115 -4.97 10.62 -4.06
#